data_AF-A0A7X9L020-F1
#
_entry.id   AF-A0A7X9L020-F1
#
_cell.length_a   1.000
_cell.length_b   1.000
_cell.length_c   1.000
_cell.angle_alpha   90.00
_cell.angle_beta   90.00
_cell.angle_gamma   90.00
#
_symmetry.space_group_name_H-M   'P 1'
#
loop_
_entity.id
_entity.type
_entity.pdbx_description
1 polymer ?
#
loop_
_entity_poly.entity_id
_entity_poly.type
_entity_poly.pdbx_seq_one_letter_code
_entity_poly.pdbx_strand_id
1 'polypeptide(L)'
;YAMLITGNNRLGLSLMLETFVDHQKKGILDNIQNAGKSLSSKSLLNLSKNKQIKDNVEKTSDTLNNLCNSCVLCESIDKNLERYAITVLEMWKNETPFKEAFANSKGFCIPHIAQLLKLSYKYLNAKEAEEFTDILYKLTENTLARQEEELKLFIKKYDYRYADLPWDTSKDSLERIINKMQGWCVGEEPHPEDRNKDRRF
;
A
#
# COMPACT_ATOMS: atom_id res chain seq x y z
N TYR A 1 8.18 1.43 10.79
CA TYR A 1 9.42 1.53 11.59
C TYR A 1 9.77 0.26 12.38
N ALA A 2 8.84 -0.34 13.15
CA ALA A 2 9.12 -1.53 13.97
C ALA A 2 9.81 -2.68 13.20
N MET A 3 9.34 -2.99 11.99
CA MET A 3 9.92 -4.02 11.12
C MET A 3 11.43 -3.82 10.85
N LEU A 4 11.88 -2.59 10.61
CA LEU A 4 13.30 -2.30 10.36
C LEU A 4 14.17 -2.40 11.60
N ILE A 5 13.61 -2.06 12.77
CA ILE A 5 14.30 -2.21 14.05
C ILE A 5 14.51 -3.70 14.35
N THR A 6 13.47 -4.53 14.17
CA THR A 6 13.55 -5.98 14.34
C THR A 6 14.49 -6.62 13.33
N GLY A 7 14.53 -6.11 12.08
CA GLY A 7 15.46 -6.55 11.03
C GLY A 7 16.91 -6.04 11.19
N ASN A 8 17.27 -5.48 12.35
CA ASN A 8 18.61 -4.95 12.68
C ASN A 8 19.14 -3.86 11.73
N ASN A 9 18.28 -3.16 10.97
CA ASN A 9 18.68 -2.07 10.08
C ASN A 9 18.57 -0.70 10.79
N ARG A 10 19.24 -0.57 11.94
CA ARG A 10 19.11 0.62 12.79
C ARG A 10 19.79 1.83 12.17
N LEU A 11 21.00 1.66 11.61
CA LEU A 11 21.76 2.77 11.02
C LEU A 11 21.04 3.38 9.81
N GLY A 12 20.57 2.56 8.87
CA GLY A 12 19.84 3.04 7.71
C GLY A 12 18.56 3.78 8.11
N LEU A 13 17.82 3.23 9.08
CA LEU A 13 16.65 3.91 9.64
C LEU A 13 17.01 5.26 10.28
N SER A 14 18.11 5.35 11.04
CA SER A 14 18.56 6.60 11.66
C SER A 14 18.84 7.69 10.62
N LEU A 15 19.55 7.37 9.54
CA LEU A 15 19.88 8.34 8.48
C LEU A 15 18.62 8.86 7.78
N MET A 16 17.66 7.98 7.48
CA MET A 16 16.39 8.37 6.88
C MET A 16 15.56 9.25 7.82
N LEU A 17 15.52 8.90 9.12
CA LEU A 17 14.80 9.68 10.12
C LEU A 17 15.46 11.04 10.38
N GLU A 18 16.79 11.13 10.32
CA GLU A 18 17.50 12.42 10.44
C GLU A 18 17.02 13.41 9.37
N THR A 19 17.03 13.00 8.10
CA THR A 19 16.56 13.84 6.99
C THR A 19 15.07 14.18 7.12
N PHE A 20 14.25 13.20 7.52
CA PHE A 20 12.82 13.43 7.74
C PHE A 20 12.58 14.45 8.87
N VAL A 21 13.27 14.30 10.00
CA VAL A 21 13.16 15.22 11.14
C VAL A 21 13.60 16.62 10.72
N ASP A 22 14.72 16.76 10.02
CA ASP A 22 15.20 18.07 9.55
C ASP A 22 14.16 18.76 8.65
N HIS A 23 13.58 18.02 7.70
CA HIS A 23 12.53 18.52 6.80
C HIS A 23 11.26 18.96 7.56
N GLN A 24 10.85 18.24 8.61
CA GLN A 24 9.60 18.51 9.33
C GLN A 24 9.76 19.51 10.48
N LYS A 25 10.97 19.64 11.04
CA LYS A 25 11.26 20.42 12.26
C LYS A 25 10.72 21.84 12.19
N LYS A 26 10.99 22.55 11.10
CA LYS A 26 10.54 23.94 10.94
C LYS A 26 9.01 24.04 10.95
N GLY A 27 8.33 23.18 10.17
CA GLY A 27 6.87 23.17 10.11
C GLY A 27 6.20 22.87 11.45
N ILE A 28 6.76 21.94 12.23
CA ILE A 28 6.28 21.63 13.59
C ILE A 28 6.41 22.86 14.49
N LEU A 29 7.59 23.48 14.54
CA LEU A 29 7.85 24.63 15.40
C LEU A 29 6.96 25.82 15.05
N ASP A 30 6.83 26.12 13.76
CA ASP A 30 5.98 27.22 13.28
C ASP A 30 4.51 26.98 13.63
N ASN A 31 4.02 25.75 13.45
CA ASN A 31 2.65 25.37 13.82
C ASN A 31 2.38 25.55 15.32
N ILE A 32 3.28 25.07 16.19
CA ILE A 32 3.15 25.22 17.64
C ILE A 32 3.18 26.70 18.04
N GLN A 33 4.12 27.47 17.48
CA GLN A 33 4.24 28.89 17.80
C GLN A 33 2.99 29.68 17.37
N ASN A 34 2.45 29.39 16.18
CA ASN A 34 1.25 30.02 15.66
C ASN A 34 0.00 29.66 16.48
N ALA A 35 -0.15 28.40 16.90
CA ALA A 35 -1.21 28.00 17.81
C ALA A 35 -1.11 28.72 19.17
N GLY A 36 0.11 28.84 19.73
CA GLY A 36 0.36 29.58 20.97
C GLY A 36 -0.01 31.07 20.87
N LYS A 37 0.38 31.74 19.77
CA LYS A 37 -0.01 33.13 19.47
C LYS A 37 -1.52 33.29 19.28
N SER A 38 -2.18 32.32 18.65
CA SER A 38 -3.63 32.35 18.48
C SER A 38 -4.34 32.23 19.83
N LEU A 39 -3.88 31.32 20.69
CA LEU A 39 -4.41 31.11 22.04
C LEU A 39 -4.23 32.34 22.95
N SER A 40 -3.09 33.03 22.89
CA SER A 40 -2.87 34.25 23.68
C SER A 40 -3.76 35.43 23.24
N SER A 41 -4.31 35.37 22.03
CA SER A 41 -5.23 36.37 21.47
C SER A 41 -6.70 36.14 21.82
N LYS A 42 -7.01 35.12 22.64
CA LYS A 42 -8.35 34.84 23.16
C LYS A 42 -8.92 36.05 23.88
N SER A 43 -10.18 36.36 23.62
CA SER A 43 -10.88 37.50 24.19
C SER A 43 -12.13 37.05 24.91
N LEU A 44 -12.34 37.49 26.16
CA LEU A 44 -13.53 37.14 26.94
C LEU A 44 -14.84 37.69 26.35
N LEU A 45 -14.75 38.73 25.52
CA LEU A 45 -15.90 39.48 25.02
C LEU A 45 -16.24 39.17 23.55
N ASN A 46 -15.39 38.42 22.83
CA ASN A 46 -15.51 38.30 21.37
C ASN A 46 -15.61 36.85 20.89
N LEU A 47 -16.84 36.34 20.85
CA LEU A 47 -17.14 34.92 20.59
C LEU A 47 -16.75 34.46 19.18
N SER A 48 -16.91 35.31 18.16
CA SER A 48 -16.51 35.00 16.76
C SER A 48 -15.00 34.80 16.63
N LYS A 49 -14.21 35.68 17.26
CA LYS A 49 -12.75 35.57 17.31
C LYS A 49 -12.31 34.29 18.03
N ASN A 50 -12.96 33.95 19.15
CA ASN A 50 -12.67 32.71 19.88
C ASN A 50 -12.98 31.45 19.07
N LYS A 51 -14.01 31.47 18.21
CA LYS A 51 -14.30 30.37 17.28
C LYS A 51 -13.16 30.18 16.26
N GLN A 52 -12.71 31.25 15.61
CA GLN A 52 -11.57 31.18 14.68
C GLN A 52 -10.28 30.70 15.36
N ILE A 53 -10.02 31.13 16.60
CA ILE A 53 -8.87 30.65 17.38
C ILE A 53 -8.99 29.14 17.62
N LYS A 54 -10.19 28.66 17.99
CA LYS A 54 -10.45 27.23 18.18
C LYS A 54 -10.19 26.45 16.89
N ASP A 55 -10.76 26.87 15.77
CA ASP A 55 -10.60 26.20 14.46
C ASP A 55 -9.12 26.13 14.03
N ASN A 56 -8.35 27.20 14.26
CA ASN A 56 -6.92 27.21 13.97
C ASN A 56 -6.13 26.23 14.85
N VAL A 57 -6.44 26.15 16.14
CA VAL A 57 -5.80 25.21 17.07
C VAL A 57 -6.14 23.77 16.71
N GLU A 58 -7.40 23.48 16.36
CA GLU A 58 -7.82 22.16 15.88
C GLU A 58 -7.08 21.77 14.60
N LYS A 59 -7.01 22.69 13.62
CA LYS A 59 -6.24 22.45 12.38
C LYS A 59 -4.75 22.18 12.64
N THR A 60 -4.13 22.90 13.58
CA THR A 60 -2.76 22.63 14.00
C THR A 60 -2.63 21.25 14.64
N SER A 61 -3.55 20.90 15.54
CA SER A 61 -3.59 19.57 16.17
C SER A 61 -3.71 18.47 15.12
N ASP A 62 -4.62 18.62 14.15
CA ASP A 62 -4.81 17.67 13.07
C ASP A 62 -3.56 17.54 12.20
N THR A 63 -2.88 18.65 11.91
CA THR A 63 -1.62 18.63 11.15
C THR A 63 -0.53 17.84 11.88
N LEU A 64 -0.40 18.01 13.20
CA LEU A 64 0.57 17.26 14.01
C LEU A 64 0.17 15.78 14.14
N ASN A 65 -1.11 15.47 14.30
CA ASN A 65 -1.62 14.10 14.32
C ASN A 65 -1.37 13.38 12.99
N ASN A 66 -1.57 14.06 11.87
CA ASN A 66 -1.27 13.52 10.54
C ASN A 66 0.23 13.22 10.38
N LEU A 67 1.10 14.04 10.97
CA LEU A 67 2.54 13.77 10.98
C LEU A 67 2.89 12.53 11.82
N CYS A 68 2.21 12.28 12.95
CA CYS A 68 2.42 11.06 13.73
C CYS A 68 2.00 9.80 12.96
N ASN A 69 1.02 9.92 12.07
CA ASN A 69 0.53 8.83 11.23
C ASN A 69 1.31 8.71 9.91
N SER A 70 2.25 9.62 9.61
CA SER A 70 3.07 9.53 8.40
C SER A 70 4.35 8.74 8.65
N CYS A 71 4.71 7.92 7.67
CA CYS A 71 5.95 7.14 7.69
C CYS A 71 6.72 7.46 6.42
N VAL A 72 7.94 8.01 6.56
CA VAL A 72 8.77 8.44 5.41
C VAL A 72 9.02 7.30 4.41
N LEU A 73 9.10 6.07 4.94
CA LEU A 73 9.27 4.87 4.14
C LEU A 73 7.99 4.48 3.41
N CYS A 74 6.85 4.46 4.12
CA CYS A 74 5.57 4.15 3.50
C CYS A 74 5.25 5.16 2.42
N GLU A 75 5.45 6.46 2.67
CA GLU A 75 5.23 7.51 1.68
C GLU A 75 6.11 7.32 0.44
N SER A 76 7.39 6.97 0.62
CA SER A 76 8.29 6.67 -0.50
C SER A 76 7.83 5.42 -1.28
N ILE A 77 7.44 4.36 -0.58
CA ILE A 77 6.92 3.12 -1.17
C ILE A 77 5.66 3.42 -1.98
N ASP A 78 4.69 4.12 -1.39
CA ASP A 78 3.41 4.45 -2.03
C ASP A 78 3.62 5.28 -3.30
N LYS A 79 4.50 6.29 -3.23
CA LYS A 79 4.86 7.11 -4.41
C LYS A 79 5.50 6.29 -5.52
N ASN A 80 6.39 5.35 -5.16
CA ASN A 80 7.04 4.50 -6.15
C ASN A 80 6.06 3.48 -6.75
N LEU A 81 5.20 2.88 -5.93
CA LEU A 81 4.13 1.99 -6.40
C LEU A 81 3.17 2.71 -7.34
N GLU A 82 2.79 3.96 -7.04
CA GLU A 82 1.97 4.77 -7.95
C GLU A 82 2.66 4.98 -9.30
N ARG A 83 3.96 5.31 -9.31
CA ARG A 83 4.73 5.44 -10.55
C ARG A 83 4.76 4.14 -11.34
N TYR A 84 4.99 3.00 -10.69
CA TYR A 84 4.98 1.70 -11.35
C TYR A 84 3.61 1.36 -11.94
N ALA A 85 2.53 1.66 -11.21
CA ALA A 85 1.18 1.46 -11.72
C ALA A 85 0.88 2.34 -12.96
N ILE A 86 1.39 3.57 -12.99
CA ILE A 86 1.33 4.43 -14.19
C ILE A 86 2.09 3.78 -15.35
N THR A 87 3.32 3.29 -15.12
CA THR A 87 4.10 2.60 -16.15
C THR A 87 3.38 1.38 -16.71
N VAL A 88 2.70 0.59 -15.86
CA VAL A 88 1.87 -0.54 -16.33
C VAL A 88 0.78 -0.07 -17.31
N LEU A 89 0.10 1.04 -17.02
CA LEU A 89 -0.94 1.60 -17.90
C LEU A 89 -0.34 2.14 -19.21
N GLU A 90 0.82 2.81 -19.14
CA GLU A 90 1.53 3.31 -20.32
C GLU A 90 1.98 2.18 -21.24
N MET A 91 2.57 1.11 -20.68
CA MET A 91 2.97 -0.08 -21.45
C MET A 91 1.75 -0.79 -22.03
N TRP A 92 0.68 -0.99 -21.23
CA TRP A 92 -0.55 -1.62 -21.70
C TRP A 92 -1.18 -0.87 -22.88
N LYS A 93 -1.14 0.47 -22.84
CA LYS A 93 -1.69 1.32 -23.89
C LYS A 93 -0.85 1.29 -25.17
N ASN A 94 0.47 1.31 -25.05
CA ASN A 94 1.36 1.58 -26.18
C ASN A 94 2.03 0.32 -26.75
N GLU A 95 2.07 -0.78 -26.00
CA GLU A 95 2.83 -1.98 -26.36
C GLU A 95 1.90 -3.20 -26.51
N THR A 96 1.61 -3.59 -27.76
CA THR A 96 0.82 -4.79 -28.05
C THR A 96 1.34 -6.06 -27.36
N PRO A 97 2.67 -6.36 -27.35
CA PRO A 97 3.18 -7.54 -26.67
C PRO A 97 2.92 -7.52 -25.17
N PHE A 98 3.00 -6.33 -24.54
CA PHE A 98 2.69 -6.19 -23.11
C PHE A 98 1.20 -6.40 -22.84
N LYS A 99 0.32 -5.85 -23.68
CA LYS A 99 -1.13 -6.05 -23.56
C LYS A 99 -1.52 -7.53 -23.64
N GLU A 100 -0.91 -8.28 -24.54
CA GLU A 100 -1.08 -9.74 -24.65
C GLU A 100 -0.53 -10.47 -23.42
N ALA A 101 0.68 -10.14 -22.96
CA ALA A 101 1.26 -10.73 -21.77
C ALA A 101 0.41 -10.46 -20.52
N PHE A 102 -0.10 -9.23 -20.39
CA PHE A 102 -0.99 -8.81 -19.31
C PHE A 102 -2.27 -9.63 -19.30
N ALA A 103 -2.94 -9.78 -20.45
CA ALA A 103 -4.17 -10.56 -20.60
C ALA A 103 -4.00 -12.06 -20.29
N ASN A 104 -2.78 -12.59 -20.39
CA ASN A 104 -2.43 -13.98 -20.06
C ASN A 104 -1.79 -14.14 -18.67
N SER A 105 -1.67 -13.06 -17.90
CA SER A 105 -1.08 -13.08 -16.56
C SER A 105 -2.04 -13.68 -15.50
N LYS A 106 -1.62 -13.71 -14.23
CA LYS A 106 -2.49 -14.00 -13.07
C LYS A 106 -3.14 -12.74 -12.47
N GLY A 107 -2.95 -11.59 -13.11
CA GLY A 107 -3.38 -10.28 -12.60
C GLY A 107 -2.65 -9.86 -11.32
N PHE A 108 -3.29 -8.97 -10.55
CA PHE A 108 -2.73 -8.34 -9.36
C PHE A 108 -3.49 -8.70 -8.09
N CYS A 109 -2.93 -8.41 -6.91
CA CYS A 109 -3.70 -8.42 -5.67
C CYS A 109 -4.77 -7.32 -5.64
N ILE A 110 -5.79 -7.49 -4.80
CA ILE A 110 -6.93 -6.57 -4.69
C ILE A 110 -6.51 -5.11 -4.43
N PRO A 111 -5.53 -4.80 -3.55
CA PRO A 111 -5.07 -3.42 -3.36
C PRO A 111 -4.53 -2.78 -4.64
N HIS A 112 -3.73 -3.52 -5.42
CA HIS A 112 -3.17 -3.02 -6.68
C HIS A 112 -4.21 -2.96 -7.81
N ILE A 113 -5.24 -3.84 -7.80
CA ILE A 113 -6.41 -3.69 -8.69
C ILE A 113 -7.11 -2.36 -8.41
N ALA A 114 -7.38 -2.03 -7.15
CA ALA A 114 -8.02 -0.77 -6.78
C ALA A 114 -7.19 0.46 -7.21
N GLN A 115 -5.87 0.39 -7.05
CA GLN A 115 -4.95 1.44 -7.50
C GLN A 115 -4.97 1.59 -9.03
N LEU A 116 -4.89 0.49 -9.78
CA LEU A 116 -4.94 0.50 -11.24
C LEU A 116 -6.27 1.03 -11.77
N LEU A 117 -7.40 0.69 -11.15
CA LEU A 117 -8.72 1.24 -11.49
C LEU A 117 -8.80 2.76 -11.27
N LYS A 118 -8.24 3.26 -10.16
CA LYS A 118 -8.20 4.69 -9.88
C LYS A 118 -7.32 5.43 -10.90
N LEU A 119 -6.18 4.85 -11.26
CA LEU A 119 -5.24 5.47 -12.20
C LEU A 119 -5.71 5.35 -13.65
N SER A 120 -6.38 4.27 -14.04
CA SER A 120 -6.91 4.11 -15.40
C SER A 120 -7.89 5.23 -15.74
N TYR A 121 -8.75 5.64 -14.80
CA TYR A 121 -9.63 6.81 -14.97
C TYR A 121 -8.87 8.12 -15.27
N LYS A 122 -7.66 8.28 -14.71
CA LYS A 122 -6.85 9.51 -14.86
C LYS A 122 -5.97 9.49 -16.12
N TYR A 123 -5.47 8.33 -16.52
CA TYR A 123 -4.41 8.21 -17.53
C TYR A 123 -4.88 7.59 -18.87
N LEU A 124 -6.03 6.91 -18.89
CA LEU A 124 -6.61 6.33 -20.10
C LEU A 124 -7.82 7.15 -20.56
N ASN A 125 -8.09 7.15 -21.86
CA ASN A 125 -9.37 7.67 -22.35
C ASN A 125 -10.52 6.69 -22.05
N ALA A 126 -11.78 7.12 -22.24
CA ALA A 126 -12.95 6.31 -21.87
C ALA A 126 -12.96 4.89 -22.48
N LYS A 127 -12.61 4.77 -23.77
CA LYS A 127 -12.59 3.48 -24.48
C LYS A 127 -11.41 2.60 -24.01
N GLU A 128 -10.24 3.20 -23.83
CA GLU A 128 -9.06 2.51 -23.30
C GLU A 128 -9.31 2.02 -21.86
N ALA A 129 -9.95 2.85 -21.04
CA ALA A 129 -10.30 2.52 -19.66
C ALA A 129 -11.28 1.35 -19.61
N GLU A 130 -12.36 1.39 -20.40
CA GLU A 130 -13.34 0.29 -20.53
C GLU A 130 -12.64 -1.04 -20.89
N GLU A 131 -11.85 -1.04 -21.97
CA GLU A 131 -11.13 -2.23 -22.42
C GLU A 131 -10.12 -2.74 -21.37
N PHE A 132 -9.37 -1.85 -20.73
CA PHE A 132 -8.47 -2.21 -19.65
C PHE A 132 -9.21 -2.84 -18.48
N THR A 133 -10.34 -2.25 -18.07
CA THR A 133 -11.16 -2.76 -16.96
C THR A 133 -11.79 -4.10 -17.26
N ASP A 134 -12.19 -4.37 -18.51
CA ASP A 134 -12.71 -5.67 -18.91
C ASP A 134 -11.66 -6.77 -18.83
N ILE A 135 -10.42 -6.49 -19.25
CA ILE A 135 -9.31 -7.44 -19.11
C ILE A 135 -9.02 -7.68 -17.63
N LEU A 136 -8.96 -6.61 -16.83
CA LEU A 136 -8.70 -6.70 -15.39
C LEU A 136 -9.80 -7.49 -14.65
N TYR A 137 -11.07 -7.31 -15.04
CA TYR A 137 -12.20 -8.09 -14.55
C TYR A 137 -11.99 -9.58 -14.82
N LYS A 138 -11.77 -9.97 -16.08
CA LYS A 138 -11.60 -11.38 -16.49
C LYS A 138 -10.44 -12.05 -15.76
N LEU A 139 -9.30 -11.37 -15.65
CA LEU A 139 -8.14 -11.88 -14.89
C LEU A 139 -8.47 -12.09 -13.41
N THR A 140 -9.22 -11.17 -12.82
CA THR A 140 -9.59 -11.22 -11.40
C THR A 140 -10.61 -12.31 -11.13
N GLU A 141 -11.66 -12.41 -11.93
CA GLU A 141 -12.69 -13.45 -11.87
C GLU A 141 -12.05 -14.84 -11.98
N ASN A 142 -11.26 -15.08 -13.03
CA ASN A 142 -10.59 -16.37 -13.24
C ASN A 142 -9.66 -16.75 -12.08
N THR A 143 -8.93 -15.77 -11.54
CA THR A 143 -8.00 -16.02 -10.43
C THR A 143 -8.75 -16.33 -9.14
N LEU A 144 -9.79 -15.55 -8.80
CA LEU A 144 -10.57 -15.76 -7.58
C LEU A 144 -11.33 -17.06 -7.62
N ALA A 145 -11.99 -17.40 -8.75
CA ALA A 145 -12.69 -18.67 -8.90
C ALA A 145 -11.75 -19.87 -8.71
N ARG A 146 -10.57 -19.84 -9.36
CA ARG A 146 -9.57 -20.91 -9.19
C ARG A 146 -9.09 -21.01 -7.74
N GLN A 147 -8.73 -19.89 -7.13
CA GLN A 147 -8.21 -19.88 -5.76
C GLN A 147 -9.27 -20.35 -4.75
N GLU A 148 -10.54 -19.99 -4.94
CA GLU A 148 -11.64 -20.42 -4.09
C GLU A 148 -11.79 -21.96 -4.12
N GLU A 149 -11.76 -22.58 -5.30
CA GLU A 149 -11.81 -24.03 -5.43
C GLU A 149 -10.59 -24.72 -4.81
N GLU A 150 -9.41 -24.14 -4.99
CA GLU A 150 -8.18 -24.61 -4.33
C GLU A 150 -8.31 -24.54 -2.80
N LEU A 151 -8.88 -23.46 -2.25
CA LEU A 151 -9.11 -23.32 -0.80
C LEU A 151 -10.16 -24.32 -0.29
N LYS A 152 -11.24 -24.57 -1.06
CA LYS A 152 -12.22 -25.61 -0.71
C LYS A 152 -11.56 -26.98 -0.61
N LEU A 153 -10.66 -27.32 -1.54
CA LEU A 153 -9.89 -28.57 -1.48
C LEU A 153 -8.96 -28.59 -0.27
N PHE A 154 -8.28 -27.47 0.03
CA PHE A 154 -7.43 -27.35 1.22
C PHE A 154 -8.22 -27.57 2.50
N ILE A 155 -9.41 -26.98 2.64
CA ILE A 155 -10.28 -27.19 3.80
C ILE A 155 -10.73 -28.66 3.89
N LYS A 156 -11.15 -29.24 2.75
CA LYS A 156 -11.62 -30.63 2.66
C LYS A 156 -10.57 -31.63 3.13
N LYS A 157 -9.29 -31.33 2.94
CA LYS A 157 -8.15 -32.16 3.38
C LYS A 157 -8.03 -32.32 4.90
N TYR A 158 -8.59 -31.41 5.69
CA TYR A 158 -8.63 -31.52 7.15
C TYR A 158 -9.75 -32.44 7.64
N ASP A 159 -10.64 -32.89 6.76
CA ASP A 159 -11.65 -33.91 7.06
C ASP A 159 -11.09 -35.31 6.75
N TYR A 160 -11.08 -36.16 7.77
CA TYR A 160 -10.52 -37.52 7.71
C TYR A 160 -11.12 -38.36 6.58
N ARG A 161 -12.37 -38.10 6.16
CA ARG A 161 -13.04 -38.80 5.05
C ARG A 161 -12.36 -38.58 3.71
N TYR A 162 -11.59 -37.51 3.59
CA TYR A 162 -10.92 -37.07 2.38
C TYR A 162 -9.40 -37.06 2.55
N ALA A 163 -8.88 -37.73 3.58
CA ALA A 163 -7.44 -37.80 3.86
C ALA A 163 -6.63 -38.29 2.66
N ASP A 164 -7.16 -39.25 1.91
CA ASP A 164 -6.48 -39.89 0.77
C ASP A 164 -6.54 -39.11 -0.55
N LEU A 165 -7.28 -38.00 -0.63
CA LEU A 165 -7.26 -37.16 -1.84
C LEU A 165 -5.82 -36.62 -2.10
N PRO A 166 -5.39 -36.32 -3.32
CA PRO A 166 -4.17 -35.54 -3.53
C PRO A 166 -4.39 -34.07 -3.10
N TRP A 167 -3.32 -33.39 -2.68
CA TRP A 167 -3.37 -31.94 -2.44
C TRP A 167 -3.45 -31.13 -3.75
N ASP A 168 -2.91 -31.65 -4.85
CA ASP A 168 -2.81 -30.92 -6.13
C ASP A 168 -2.31 -29.46 -5.93
N THR A 169 -2.95 -28.46 -6.52
CA THR A 169 -2.58 -27.04 -6.35
C THR A 169 -3.08 -26.41 -5.05
N SER A 170 -3.74 -27.15 -4.15
CA SER A 170 -4.39 -26.57 -2.95
C SER A 170 -3.46 -26.32 -1.76
N LYS A 171 -2.26 -26.92 -1.74
CA LYS A 171 -1.39 -26.95 -0.54
C LYS A 171 -1.06 -25.56 0.03
N ASP A 172 -0.83 -24.58 -0.83
CA ASP A 172 -0.49 -23.18 -0.54
C ASP A 172 -1.65 -22.21 -0.86
N SER A 173 -2.87 -22.74 -1.02
CA SER A 173 -4.05 -21.94 -1.39
C SER A 173 -4.40 -20.88 -0.36
N LEU A 174 -4.20 -21.17 0.93
CA LEU A 174 -4.46 -20.25 2.03
C LEU A 174 -3.57 -19.01 1.92
N GLU A 175 -2.27 -19.19 1.79
CA GLU A 175 -1.29 -18.11 1.65
C GLU A 175 -1.55 -17.30 0.38
N ARG A 176 -1.84 -17.97 -0.74
CA ARG A 176 -2.15 -17.29 -2.00
C ARG A 176 -3.41 -16.43 -1.93
N ILE A 177 -4.45 -16.86 -1.23
CA ILE A 177 -5.68 -16.06 -1.04
C ILE A 177 -5.39 -14.87 -0.14
N ILE A 178 -4.69 -15.07 0.98
CA ILE A 178 -4.31 -13.97 1.88
C ILE A 178 -3.53 -12.92 1.08
N ASN A 179 -2.53 -13.34 0.30
CA ASN A 179 -1.73 -12.44 -0.53
C ASN A 179 -2.53 -11.81 -1.68
N LYS A 180 -3.52 -12.50 -2.27
CA LYS A 180 -4.45 -11.92 -3.24
C LYS A 180 -5.28 -10.80 -2.60
N MET A 181 -5.78 -11.01 -1.39
CA MET A 181 -6.68 -10.07 -0.71
C MET A 181 -5.95 -8.86 -0.12
N GLN A 182 -4.77 -9.05 0.45
CA GLN A 182 -4.08 -8.03 1.23
C GLN A 182 -2.79 -7.50 0.57
N GLY A 183 -2.40 -8.07 -0.58
CA GLY A 183 -1.05 -7.93 -1.08
C GLY A 183 -0.09 -8.85 -0.33
N TRP A 184 1.17 -8.86 -0.75
CA TRP A 184 2.16 -9.78 -0.19
C TRP A 184 2.38 -9.52 1.31
N CYS A 185 1.97 -10.47 2.16
CA CYS A 185 2.11 -10.36 3.62
C CYS A 185 2.42 -11.69 4.32
N VAL A 186 2.28 -12.83 3.65
CA VAL A 186 2.62 -14.16 4.18
C VAL A 186 3.40 -15.00 3.15
N GLY A 187 4.16 -15.98 3.63
CA GLY A 187 4.98 -16.87 2.80
C GLY A 187 6.39 -16.35 2.53
N GLU A 188 7.17 -17.14 1.78
CA GLU A 188 8.55 -16.80 1.40
C GLU A 188 8.59 -15.69 0.36
N GLU A 189 9.33 -14.61 0.66
CA GLU A 189 9.48 -13.45 -0.23
C GLU A 189 9.80 -13.91 -1.68
N PRO A 190 9.11 -13.40 -2.73
CA PRO A 190 9.19 -13.95 -4.08
C PRO A 190 10.57 -13.77 -4.74
N HIS A 191 11.43 -12.96 -4.12
CA HIS A 191 12.85 -12.81 -4.45
C HIS A 191 13.65 -12.80 -3.15
N PRO A 192 13.92 -13.96 -2.54
CA PRO A 192 14.71 -14.00 -1.33
C PRO A 192 16.12 -13.58 -1.73
N GLU A 193 16.53 -12.38 -1.34
CA GLU A 193 17.95 -12.05 -1.36
C GLU A 193 18.66 -13.05 -0.46
N ASP A 194 19.68 -13.74 -1.00
CA ASP A 194 20.57 -14.65 -0.29
C ASP A 194 21.46 -13.82 0.69
N ARG A 195 20.85 -13.14 1.66
CA ARG A 195 21.47 -12.11 2.53
C ARG A 195 22.48 -12.66 3.55
N ASN A 196 22.75 -13.97 3.51
CA ASN A 196 23.52 -14.70 4.51
C ASN A 196 24.83 -15.33 4.01
N LYS A 197 25.31 -15.05 2.79
CA LYS A 197 26.61 -15.57 2.35
C LYS A 197 27.82 -14.69 2.65
N ASP A 198 27.67 -13.37 2.82
CA ASP A 198 28.82 -12.46 2.93
C ASP A 198 28.67 -11.26 3.90
N ARG A 199 27.96 -11.42 5.03
CA ARG A 199 28.05 -10.42 6.13
C ARG A 199 29.10 -10.81 7.15
N ARG A 200 30.36 -10.87 6.70
CA ARG A 200 31.54 -10.70 7.56
C ARG A 200 31.94 -9.23 7.51
N PHE A 201 31.32 -8.39 8.35
CA PHE A 201 31.88 -7.14 8.85
C PHE A 201 31.24 -6.83 10.20
#